data_AF-A0A932GSJ5-F1
#
_entry.id   AF-A0A932GSJ5-F1
#
_cell.length_a   1.000
_cell.length_b   1.000
_cell.length_c   1.000
_cell.angle_alpha   90.00
_cell.angle_beta   90.00
_cell.angle_gamma   90.00
#
_symmetry.space_group_name_H-M   'P 1'
#
loop_
_entity.id
_entity.type
_entity.pdbx_description
1 polymer ?
#
loop_
_entity_poly.entity_id
_entity_poly.type
_entity_poly.pdbx_seq_one_letter_code
_entity_poly.pdbx_strand_id
1 'polypeptide(L)' 'MDRKHFKCWLWKGLWALGFVAFVVALVASNGSAGAVFGFDAAYWFWVSLILVAHSIPIKLDCHDCSVCARG' A
#
# COMPACT_ATOMS: atom_id res chain seq x y z
N MET A 1 21.60 5.55 5.31
CA MET A 1 20.33 5.14 5.98
C MET A 1 20.51 3.74 6.52
N ASP A 2 20.13 3.49 7.78
CA ASP A 2 20.23 2.15 8.39
C ASP A 2 19.17 1.20 7.77
N ARG A 3 19.49 -0.09 7.66
CA ARG A 3 18.62 -1.14 7.07
C ARG A 3 17.25 -1.19 7.74
N LYS A 4 17.17 -0.89 9.04
CA LYS A 4 15.92 -0.81 9.80
C LYS A 4 15.04 0.38 9.39
N HIS A 5 15.65 1.55 9.16
CA HIS A 5 14.92 2.73 8.68
C HIS A 5 14.37 2.50 7.27
N PHE A 6 15.16 1.89 6.39
CA PHE A 6 14.71 1.56 5.03
C PHE A 6 13.49 0.63 5.03
N LYS A 7 13.50 -0.44 5.85
CA LYS A 7 12.34 -1.33 5.98
C LYS A 7 11.09 -0.60 6.50
N CYS A 8 11.23 0.28 7.48
CA CYS A 8 10.09 1.05 8.02
C CYS A 8 9.49 2.00 6.97
N TRP A 9 10.34 2.69 6.21
CA TRP A 9 9.92 3.55 5.10
C TRP A 9 9.27 2.75 3.97
N LEU A 10 9.85 1.59 3.62
CA LEU A 10 9.30 0.68 2.62
C LEU A 10 7.91 0.16 3.03
N TRP A 11 7.74 -0.21 4.30
CA TRP A 11 6.43 -0.58 4.84
C TRP A 11 5.41 0.55 4.69
N LYS A 12 5.74 1.76 5.15
CA LYS A 12 4.84 2.93 5.03
C LYS A 12 4.51 3.23 3.56
N GLY A 13 5.49 3.13 2.67
CA GLY A 13 5.30 3.32 1.23
C GLY A 13 4.36 2.30 0.61
N LEU A 14 4.60 1.00 0.85
CA LEU A 14 3.73 -0.08 0.37
C LEU A 14 2.30 0.04 0.90
N TRP A 15 2.16 0.38 2.18
CA TRP A 15 0.84 0.54 2.79
C TRP A 15 0.10 1.75 2.20
N ALA A 16 0.77 2.91 2.08
CA ALA A 16 0.19 4.11 1.49
C ALA A 16 -0.19 3.91 0.02
N LEU A 17 0.69 3.28 -0.78
CA LEU A 17 0.40 2.96 -2.18
C LEU A 17 -0.76 1.97 -2.32
N GLY A 18 -0.82 0.96 -1.45
CA GLY A 18 -1.94 0.02 -1.40
C GLY A 18 -3.26 0.73 -1.08
N PHE A 19 -3.27 1.63 -0.08
CA PHE A 19 -4.44 2.42 0.25
C PHE A 19 -4.88 3.34 -0.91
N VAL A 20 -3.95 4.01 -1.57
CA VAL A 20 -4.26 4.85 -2.75
C VAL A 20 -4.84 3.99 -3.87
N ALA A 21 -4.26 2.83 -4.16
CA ALA A 21 -4.79 1.91 -5.18
C ALA A 21 -6.22 1.43 -4.82
N PHE A 22 -6.51 1.22 -3.54
CA PHE A 22 -7.87 0.89 -3.08
C PHE A 22 -8.86 2.03 -3.33
N VAL A 23 -8.47 3.27 -2.99
CA VAL A 23 -9.30 4.45 -3.27
C VAL A 23 -9.54 4.60 -4.78
N VAL A 24 -8.52 4.38 -5.60
CA VAL A 24 -8.66 4.39 -7.07
C VAL A 24 -9.63 3.31 -7.54
N ALA A 25 -9.56 2.10 -6.99
CA ALA A 25 -10.51 1.03 -7.30
C ALA A 25 -11.96 1.42 -6.98
N LEU A 26 -12.19 2.07 -5.83
CA LEU A 26 -13.52 2.58 -5.43
C LEU A 26 -14.02 3.67 -6.36
N VAL A 27 -13.14 4.59 -6.80
CA VAL A 27 -13.51 5.64 -7.75
C VAL A 27 -13.85 5.05 -9.11
N ALA A 28 -13.05 4.08 -9.58
CA ALA A 28 -13.29 3.35 -10.81
C ALA A 28 -14.62 2.54 -10.77
N SER A 29 -14.96 1.94 -9.62
CA SER A 29 -16.18 1.14 -9.48
C SER A 29 -17.46 1.98 -9.38
N ASN A 30 -17.38 3.24 -8.93
CA ASN A 30 -18.52 4.14 -8.79
C ASN A 30 -18.97 4.79 -10.11
N GLY A 31 -18.49 4.31 -11.27
CA GLY A 31 -19.01 4.66 -12.60
C GLY A 31 -18.70 6.08 -13.09
N SER A 32 -18.19 6.97 -12.23
CA SER A 32 -17.88 8.37 -12.59
C SER A 32 -16.60 8.52 -13.41
N ALA A 33 -15.67 7.55 -13.31
CA ALA A 33 -14.38 7.59 -13.99
C ALA A 33 -14.17 6.46 -15.02
N GLY A 34 -14.92 5.35 -14.92
CA GLY A 34 -14.65 4.16 -15.73
C GLY A 34 -13.24 3.62 -15.43
N ALA A 35 -12.41 3.49 -16.48
CA ALA A 35 -11.03 3.02 -16.36
C ALA A 35 -10.08 4.15 -15.89
N VAL A 36 -9.37 3.93 -14.78
CA VAL A 36 -8.37 4.87 -14.27
C VAL A 36 -7.00 4.46 -14.81
N PHE A 37 -6.33 5.36 -15.53
CA PHE A 37 -5.12 5.09 -16.31
C PHE A 37 -5.25 3.88 -17.28
N GLY A 38 -6.45 3.65 -17.82
CA GLY A 38 -6.71 2.53 -18.74
C GLY A 38 -6.93 1.17 -18.06
N PHE A 39 -6.92 1.12 -16.73
CA PHE A 39 -7.20 -0.10 -15.95
C PHE A 39 -8.55 -0.03 -15.25
N ASP A 40 -9.20 -1.19 -15.12
CA ASP A 40 -10.49 -1.32 -14.47
C ASP A 40 -10.38 -1.37 -12.94
N ALA A 41 -11.53 -1.33 -12.26
CA ALA A 41 -11.58 -1.36 -10.80
C ALA A 41 -10.98 -2.65 -10.22
N ALA A 42 -11.14 -3.78 -10.91
CA ALA A 42 -10.61 -5.08 -10.47
C ALA A 42 -9.08 -5.07 -10.45
N TYR A 43 -8.44 -4.54 -11.48
CA TYR A 43 -6.98 -4.38 -11.52
C TYR A 43 -6.46 -3.57 -10.34
N TRP A 44 -7.04 -2.40 -10.08
CA TRP A 44 -6.63 -1.53 -8.97
C TRP A 44 -6.86 -2.18 -7.60
N PHE A 45 -7.95 -2.94 -7.45
CA PHE A 45 -8.22 -3.70 -6.25
C PHE A 45 -7.17 -4.79 -6.00
N TRP A 46 -6.78 -5.54 -7.03
CA TRP A 46 -5.71 -6.54 -6.93
C TRP A 46 -4.35 -5.92 -6.61
N VAL A 47 -4.02 -4.79 -7.23
CA VAL A 47 -2.79 -4.04 -6.92
C VAL A 47 -2.78 -3.62 -5.44
N SER A 48 -3.89 -3.07 -4.94
CA SER A 48 -4.05 -2.76 -3.52
C SER A 48 -3.80 -3.97 -2.62
N LEU A 49 -4.44 -5.11 -2.91
CA LEU A 49 -4.28 -6.32 -2.11
C LEU A 49 -2.83 -6.80 -2.08
N ILE A 50 -2.15 -6.83 -3.23
CA ILE A 50 -0.75 -7.26 -3.31
C ILE A 50 0.15 -6.34 -2.49
N LEU A 51 -0.01 -5.02 -2.63
CA LEU A 51 0.80 -4.02 -1.91
C LEU A 51 0.58 -4.08 -0.40
N VAL A 52 -0.67 -4.16 0.03
CA VAL A 52 -1.02 -4.29 1.46
C VAL A 52 -0.53 -5.63 2.01
N ALA A 53 -0.72 -6.74 1.30
CA ALA A 53 -0.24 -8.05 1.74
C ALA A 53 1.29 -8.09 1.91
N HIS A 54 2.05 -7.48 1.00
CA HIS A 54 3.50 -7.36 1.12
C HIS A 54 3.93 -6.40 2.24
N SER A 55 3.08 -5.43 2.60
CA SER A 55 3.35 -4.54 3.73
C SER A 55 3.30 -5.28 5.08
N ILE A 56 2.47 -6.31 5.23
CA ILE A 56 2.28 -7.04 6.50
C ILE A 56 3.58 -7.70 7.04
N PRO A 57 4.31 -8.54 6.27
CA PRO A 57 5.52 -9.17 6.78
C PRO A 57 6.61 -8.13 7.10
N ILE A 58 6.68 -7.02 6.36
CA ILE A 58 7.62 -5.94 6.63
C ILE A 58 7.24 -5.22 7.93
N LYS A 59 5.95 -5.02 8.20
CA LYS A 59 5.47 -4.46 9.47
C LYS A 59 5.83 -5.36 10.65
N LEU A 60 5.65 -6.67 10.50
CA LEU A 60 5.97 -7.66 11.55
C LEU A 60 7.48 -7.68 11.85
N ASP A 61 8.34 -7.62 10.83
CA ASP A 61 9.80 -7.47 10.99
C ASP A 61 10.17 -6.12 11.66
N CYS A 62 9.37 -5.09 11.44
CA CYS A 62 9.56 -3.75 12.01
C CYS A 62 8.95 -3.55 13.42
N HIS A 63 8.09 -4.44 13.91
CA HIS A 63 7.44 -4.30 15.22
C HIS A 63 8.46 -4.38 16.38
N ASP A 64 9.61 -5.02 16.14
CA ASP A 64 10.78 -5.03 17.04
C ASP A 64 11.67 -3.76 16.92
N CYS A 65 11.41 -2.90 15.94
CA CYS A 65 12.20 -1.69 15.72
C CYS A 65 11.51 -0.48 16.39
N SER A 66 12.13 0.03 17.46
CA SER A 66 11.77 1.28 18.15
C SER A 66 11.61 2.51 17.23
N VAL A 67 12.15 2.43 16.00
CA VAL A 67 12.03 3.43 14.95
C VAL A 67 10.60 3.52 14.38
N CYS A 68 9.85 2.42 14.34
CA CYS A 68 8.48 2.42 13.82
C CYS A 68 7.42 2.80 14.89
N ALA A 69 7.79 2.78 16.18
CA ALA A 69 6.95 3.25 17.28
C ALA A 69 6.95 4.80 17.43
N ARG A 70 7.94 5.48 16.84
CA ARG A 70 7.93 6.96 16.73
C ARG A 70 7.16 7.37 15.47
N GLY A 71 5.84 7.32 15.58
CA GLY A 71 4.89 7.91 14.65
C GLY A 71 3.81 8.59 15.45
#